data_AF-A0A9E3SZV7-F1
#
_entry.id   AF-A0A9E3SZV7-F1
#
_cell.length_a   1.000
_cell.length_b   1.000
_cell.length_c   1.000
_cell.angle_alpha   90.00
_cell.angle_beta   90.00
_cell.angle_gamma   90.00
#
_symmetry.space_group_name_H-M   'P 1'
#
loop_
_entity.id
_entity.type
_entity.pdbx_description
1 polymer ?
#
loop_
_entity_poly.entity_id
_entity_poly.type
_entity_poly.pdbx_seq_one_letter_code
_entity_poly.pdbx_strand_id
1 'polypeptide(L)'
;MNEIIFHFLNVGKGNCTIIDFPSGRLSVIDIDDSRAISDYEKILMEKAGKARLTNPIDYIISEFSNREIFRFILTHPDMDHMSGIKALFEKKEVINFWDTENNKYIDPDTWENSPYDKGDWDFYQNIRQRDEKPRVLKLYRDAEADCCWVEDGIRILAPTKGLVEEANRNEDWDHLSYVLMVEYVGRKILLGGDATKKSLEDIIEYYGKNYLKCDILLAPNHGSPNHISKEILDIINPSLIIVSVAEGVEYARDLYSQYGRVLSTKYYGNIWVKIKDTGKIIFKTQFRDYNDRWYKLDDRSAVIS
;
A
#
# COMPACT_ATOMS: atom_id res chain seq x y z
N MET A 1 13.90 5.78 17.27
CA MET A 1 12.81 4.92 17.76
C MET A 1 13.21 3.48 17.47
N ASN A 2 12.99 2.52 18.37
CA ASN A 2 13.32 1.10 18.14
C ASN A 2 12.09 0.31 17.62
N GLU A 3 11.29 0.93 16.77
CA GLU A 3 10.07 0.33 16.22
C GLU A 3 9.84 0.86 14.82
N ILE A 4 9.17 0.03 14.01
CA ILE A 4 8.61 0.42 12.72
C ILE A 4 7.10 0.56 12.88
N ILE A 5 6.52 1.60 12.30
CA ILE A 5 5.07 1.84 12.33
C ILE A 5 4.54 1.95 10.90
N PHE A 6 3.54 1.16 10.59
CA PHE A 6 2.77 1.22 9.36
C PHE A 6 1.45 1.93 9.64
N HIS A 7 1.09 2.88 8.77
CA HIS A 7 -0.16 3.63 8.82
C HIS A 7 -0.91 3.32 7.53
N PHE A 8 -1.89 2.41 7.60
CA PHE A 8 -2.80 2.12 6.50
C PHE A 8 -3.98 3.06 6.60
N LEU A 9 -4.03 4.08 5.74
CA LEU A 9 -5.03 5.13 5.83
C LEU A 9 -6.34 4.70 5.15
N ASN A 10 -7.46 5.08 5.75
CA ASN A 10 -8.77 4.96 5.12
C ASN A 10 -8.96 6.10 4.13
N VAL A 11 -8.42 5.93 2.93
CA VAL A 11 -8.57 6.87 1.81
C VAL A 11 -9.83 6.61 0.99
N GLY A 12 -10.59 5.58 1.33
CA GLY A 12 -11.79 5.20 0.61
C GLY A 12 -11.44 4.36 -0.61
N LYS A 13 -11.28 4.99 -1.78
CA LYS A 13 -10.79 4.30 -2.98
C LYS A 13 -9.26 4.26 -2.95
N GLY A 14 -8.66 3.21 -3.51
CA GLY A 14 -7.21 3.14 -3.61
C GLY A 14 -6.47 2.75 -2.34
N ASN A 15 -5.21 3.18 -2.27
CA ASN A 15 -4.29 2.88 -1.19
C ASN A 15 -3.53 4.14 -0.73
N CYS A 16 -3.21 4.18 0.56
CA CYS A 16 -2.13 5.02 1.08
C CYS A 16 -1.54 4.33 2.31
N THR A 17 -0.29 3.91 2.20
CA THR A 17 0.46 3.32 3.32
C THR A 17 1.66 4.20 3.64
N ILE A 18 1.76 4.65 4.89
CA ILE A 18 2.94 5.36 5.38
C ILE A 18 3.73 4.44 6.28
N ILE A 19 5.05 4.36 6.08
CA ILE A 19 5.95 3.57 6.92
C ILE A 19 6.94 4.51 7.59
N ASP A 20 6.85 4.57 8.92
CA ASP A 20 7.78 5.27 9.79
C ASP A 20 8.86 4.29 10.27
N PHE A 21 10.05 4.40 9.68
CA PHE A 21 11.17 3.52 9.97
C PHE A 21 11.95 3.95 11.22
N PRO A 22 12.56 3.00 11.96
CA PRO A 22 13.42 3.31 13.10
C PRO A 22 14.65 4.15 12.71
N SER A 23 15.06 4.10 11.44
CA SER A 23 16.10 4.94 10.82
C SER A 23 15.75 6.43 10.77
N GLY A 24 14.51 6.81 11.05
CA GLY A 24 14.00 8.17 10.90
C GLY A 24 13.56 8.50 9.46
N ARG A 25 13.55 7.52 8.55
CA ARG A 25 13.09 7.67 7.17
C ARG A 25 11.60 7.40 7.03
N LEU A 26 10.94 8.17 6.18
CA LEU A 26 9.50 8.09 5.94
C LEU A 26 9.29 7.58 4.52
N SER A 27 8.54 6.49 4.39
CA SER A 27 8.10 6.00 3.08
C SER A 27 6.60 6.22 2.95
N VAL A 28 6.17 6.73 1.80
CA VAL A 28 4.75 6.82 1.43
C VAL A 28 4.55 5.94 0.21
N ILE A 29 3.60 5.02 0.29
CA ILE A 29 3.27 4.07 -0.78
C ILE A 29 1.85 4.36 -1.21
N ASP A 30 1.71 4.77 -2.46
CA ASP A 30 0.49 5.27 -3.09
C ASP A 30 -0.13 6.47 -2.34
N ILE A 31 -1.10 7.10 -2.99
CA ILE A 31 -1.90 8.17 -2.42
C ILE A 31 -3.27 8.26 -3.10
N ASP A 32 -4.32 8.37 -2.30
CA ASP A 32 -5.64 8.83 -2.75
C ASP A 32 -6.17 9.83 -1.72
N ASP A 33 -6.51 11.03 -2.17
CA ASP A 33 -6.99 12.11 -1.29
C ASP A 33 -8.50 12.12 -1.07
N SER A 34 -9.16 11.00 -1.39
CA SER A 34 -10.58 10.73 -1.23
C SER A 34 -11.48 11.67 -2.03
N ARG A 35 -10.96 12.38 -3.04
CA ARG A 35 -11.74 13.31 -3.87
C ARG A 35 -12.80 12.60 -4.71
N ALA A 36 -12.54 11.35 -5.07
CA ALA A 36 -13.47 10.51 -5.82
C ALA A 36 -14.72 10.07 -5.03
N ILE A 37 -14.80 10.43 -3.73
CA ILE A 37 -15.98 10.22 -2.88
C ILE A 37 -16.62 11.58 -2.61
N SER A 38 -17.91 11.71 -2.92
CA SER A 38 -18.63 12.98 -2.81
C SER A 38 -18.78 13.45 -1.36
N ASP A 39 -18.90 14.77 -1.16
CA ASP A 39 -19.15 15.32 0.18
C ASP A 39 -20.46 14.81 0.79
N TYR A 40 -21.47 14.56 -0.04
CA TYR A 40 -22.71 13.95 0.40
C TYR A 40 -22.49 12.54 0.96
N GLU A 41 -21.73 11.69 0.26
CA GLU A 41 -21.36 10.35 0.76
C GLU A 41 -20.54 10.42 2.04
N LYS A 42 -19.57 11.34 2.12
CA LYS A 42 -18.78 11.58 3.35
C LYS A 42 -19.68 11.92 4.54
N ILE A 43 -20.65 12.81 4.34
CA ILE A 43 -21.63 13.19 5.37
C ILE A 43 -22.53 12.00 5.76
N LEU A 44 -22.97 11.19 4.80
CA LEU A 44 -23.76 9.99 5.08
C LEU A 44 -22.96 8.95 5.88
N MET A 45 -21.69 8.74 5.52
CA MET A 45 -20.79 7.86 6.26
C MET A 45 -20.63 8.32 7.71
N GLU A 46 -20.38 9.61 7.92
CA GLU A 46 -20.24 10.19 9.25
C GLU A 46 -21.53 10.04 10.08
N LYS A 47 -22.70 10.37 9.50
CA LYS A 47 -24.01 10.21 10.17
C LYS A 47 -24.33 8.76 10.51
N ALA A 48 -23.85 7.81 9.70
CA ALA A 48 -24.02 6.39 9.93
C ALA A 48 -22.97 5.79 10.89
N GLY A 49 -22.06 6.61 11.44
CA GLY A 49 -20.98 6.14 12.31
C GLY A 49 -19.96 5.25 11.61
N LYS A 50 -19.85 5.34 10.28
CA LYS A 50 -18.90 4.59 9.45
C LYS A 50 -17.52 5.22 9.47
N ALA A 51 -16.51 4.44 9.10
CA ALA A 51 -15.10 4.83 9.20
C ALA A 51 -14.87 6.17 8.50
N ARG A 52 -14.16 7.09 9.17
CA ARG A 52 -13.91 8.40 8.59
C ARG A 52 -12.82 8.25 7.53
N LEU A 53 -13.04 8.88 6.39
CA LEU A 53 -11.98 9.04 5.41
C LEU A 53 -10.87 9.94 5.98
N THR A 54 -9.65 9.68 5.55
CA THR A 54 -8.47 10.45 5.91
C THR A 54 -7.84 10.98 4.64
N ASN A 55 -7.78 12.30 4.52
CA ASN A 55 -6.93 12.92 3.52
C ASN A 55 -5.46 12.66 3.92
N PRO A 56 -4.67 11.93 3.11
CA PRO A 56 -3.32 11.54 3.45
C PRO A 56 -2.35 12.73 3.48
N ILE A 57 -2.61 13.79 2.70
CA ILE A 57 -1.80 15.00 2.69
C ILE A 57 -1.92 15.72 4.03
N ASP A 58 -3.15 15.93 4.50
CA ASP A 58 -3.40 16.55 5.81
C ASP A 58 -2.80 15.71 6.95
N TYR A 59 -2.94 14.39 6.86
CA TYR A 59 -2.35 13.44 7.82
C TYR A 59 -0.82 13.52 7.86
N ILE A 60 -0.16 13.56 6.69
CA ILE A 60 1.30 13.66 6.61
C ILE A 60 1.79 15.00 7.16
N ILE A 61 1.07 16.09 6.88
CA ILE A 61 1.41 17.42 7.39
C ILE A 61 1.22 17.49 8.90
N SER A 62 0.17 16.88 9.45
CA SER A 62 -0.08 16.92 10.90
C SER A 62 0.88 16.03 11.68
N GLU A 63 1.07 14.78 11.26
CA GLU A 63 1.83 13.78 12.02
C GLU A 63 3.34 13.84 11.74
N PHE A 64 3.74 14.32 10.55
CA PHE A 64 5.12 14.29 10.08
C PHE A 64 5.59 15.66 9.56
N SER A 65 5.08 16.77 10.12
CA SER A 65 5.36 18.15 9.70
C SER A 65 6.84 18.44 9.41
N ASN A 66 7.73 18.09 10.34
CA ASN A 66 9.17 18.35 10.28
C ASN A 66 9.99 17.28 9.53
N ARG A 67 9.32 16.34 8.84
CA ARG A 67 9.98 15.24 8.15
C ARG A 67 9.76 15.29 6.66
N GLU A 68 10.82 15.06 5.91
CA GLU A 68 10.77 14.87 4.47
C GLU A 68 10.23 13.46 4.16
N ILE A 69 9.63 13.30 2.98
CA ILE A 69 9.29 11.99 2.44
C ILE A 69 10.57 11.45 1.81
N PHE A 70 11.25 10.56 2.55
CA PHE A 70 12.49 9.96 2.08
C PHE A 70 12.25 9.19 0.77
N ARG A 71 11.13 8.47 0.66
CA ARG A 71 10.72 7.87 -0.61
C ARG A 71 9.21 7.92 -0.78
N PHE A 72 8.77 8.29 -1.98
CA PHE A 72 7.42 8.01 -2.44
C PHE A 72 7.48 6.81 -3.38
N ILE A 73 6.61 5.82 -3.20
CA ILE A 73 6.53 4.63 -4.04
C ILE A 73 5.14 4.62 -4.67
N LEU A 74 5.07 4.72 -6.00
CA LEU A 74 3.82 4.49 -6.72
C LEU A 74 3.82 3.05 -7.21
N THR A 75 2.89 2.24 -6.71
CA THR A 75 2.81 0.81 -7.04
C THR A 75 2.56 0.61 -8.52
N HIS A 76 1.62 1.37 -9.10
CA HIS A 76 1.26 1.33 -10.52
C HIS A 76 0.50 2.63 -10.91
N PRO A 77 0.37 2.94 -12.21
CA PRO A 77 -0.12 4.25 -12.69
C PRO A 77 -1.66 4.36 -12.76
N ASP A 78 -2.40 3.81 -11.80
CA ASP A 78 -3.85 3.99 -11.71
C ASP A 78 -4.21 5.17 -10.80
N MET A 79 -5.31 5.86 -11.12
CA MET A 79 -5.59 7.17 -10.54
C MET A 79 -5.94 7.10 -9.06
N ASP A 80 -6.51 6.00 -8.59
CA ASP A 80 -6.72 5.72 -7.16
C ASP A 80 -5.43 5.37 -6.40
N HIS A 81 -4.27 5.34 -7.07
CA HIS A 81 -2.98 5.20 -6.41
C HIS A 81 -2.14 6.48 -6.46
N MET A 82 -2.61 7.50 -7.19
CA MET A 82 -1.91 8.79 -7.32
C MET A 82 -2.78 10.04 -7.14
N SER A 83 -4.06 9.91 -6.78
CA SER A 83 -4.93 11.09 -6.57
C SER A 83 -4.40 11.97 -5.43
N GLY A 84 -4.13 13.24 -5.73
CA GLY A 84 -3.51 14.19 -4.81
C GLY A 84 -1.97 14.20 -4.82
N ILE A 85 -1.31 13.43 -5.69
CA ILE A 85 0.16 13.39 -5.81
C ILE A 85 0.77 14.79 -6.04
N LYS A 86 0.14 15.62 -6.87
CA LYS A 86 0.65 16.98 -7.15
C LYS A 86 0.66 17.81 -5.86
N ALA A 87 -0.47 17.83 -5.16
CA ALA A 87 -0.61 18.59 -3.92
C ALA A 87 0.32 18.08 -2.81
N LEU A 88 0.60 16.78 -2.75
CA LEU A 88 1.58 16.22 -1.81
C LEU A 88 2.99 16.76 -2.10
N PHE A 89 3.44 16.67 -3.35
CA PHE A 89 4.80 17.06 -3.74
C PHE A 89 5.03 18.57 -3.71
N GLU A 90 3.96 19.38 -3.81
CA GLU A 90 4.03 20.83 -3.58
C GLU A 90 4.16 21.20 -2.10
N LYS A 91 3.64 20.37 -1.18
CA LYS A 91 3.60 20.65 0.27
C LYS A 91 4.69 19.94 1.08
N LYS A 92 5.24 18.84 0.57
CA LYS A 92 6.27 18.03 1.24
C LYS A 92 7.40 17.75 0.28
N GLU A 93 8.62 17.89 0.80
CA GLU A 93 9.81 17.49 0.08
C GLU A 93 9.87 15.97 -0.06
N VAL A 94 10.03 15.49 -1.30
CA VAL A 94 10.24 14.08 -1.66
C VAL A 94 11.68 13.91 -2.15
N ILE A 95 12.43 12.98 -1.54
CA ILE A 95 13.85 12.79 -1.87
C ILE A 95 14.02 11.88 -3.08
N ASN A 96 13.35 10.74 -3.10
CA ASN A 96 13.30 9.86 -4.28
C ASN A 96 11.88 9.34 -4.54
N PHE A 97 11.62 9.02 -5.80
CA PHE A 97 10.33 8.54 -6.29
C PHE A 97 10.52 7.21 -7.01
N TRP A 98 9.92 6.13 -6.50
CA TRP A 98 9.92 4.83 -7.16
C TRP A 98 8.70 4.73 -8.06
N ASP A 99 8.96 4.45 -9.33
CA ASP A 99 7.96 4.30 -10.38
C ASP A 99 8.42 3.21 -11.36
N THR A 100 7.53 2.75 -12.22
CA THR A 100 7.84 1.74 -13.23
C THR A 100 8.11 2.38 -14.60
N GLU A 101 8.76 1.64 -15.51
CA GLU A 101 8.92 2.03 -16.92
C GLU A 101 7.63 1.76 -17.72
N ASN A 102 6.49 2.24 -17.21
CA ASN A 102 5.21 2.09 -17.88
C ASN A 102 5.01 3.10 -19.01
N ASN A 103 4.19 2.75 -19.99
CA ASN A 103 3.78 3.63 -21.10
C ASN A 103 2.28 4.00 -21.03
N LYS A 104 1.65 3.93 -19.85
CA LYS A 104 0.22 4.20 -19.68
C LYS A 104 -0.15 5.58 -20.22
N TYR A 105 -1.19 5.60 -21.03
CA TYR A 105 -1.78 6.78 -21.62
C TYR A 105 -3.24 6.88 -21.18
N ILE A 106 -3.65 8.06 -20.72
CA ILE A 106 -5.05 8.40 -20.47
C ILE A 106 -5.45 9.43 -21.51
N ASP A 107 -6.49 9.12 -22.27
CA ASP A 107 -7.02 9.99 -23.32
C ASP A 107 -7.48 11.33 -22.72
N PRO A 108 -6.97 12.49 -23.19
CA PRO A 108 -7.39 13.82 -22.76
C PRO A 108 -8.90 14.08 -22.81
N ASP A 109 -9.65 13.37 -23.65
CA ASP A 109 -11.09 13.52 -23.79
C ASP A 109 -11.88 12.74 -22.72
N THR A 110 -11.20 11.87 -21.95
CA THR A 110 -11.84 11.06 -20.88
C THR A 110 -11.89 11.76 -19.52
N TRP A 111 -11.32 12.96 -19.39
CA TRP A 111 -11.32 13.71 -18.14
C TRP A 111 -12.67 14.37 -17.84
N GLU A 112 -13.53 14.55 -18.84
CA GLU A 112 -14.88 15.07 -18.62
C GLU A 112 -15.68 14.10 -17.73
N ASN A 113 -16.16 14.59 -16.58
CA ASN A 113 -16.84 13.80 -15.53
C ASN A 113 -15.97 12.73 -14.83
N SER A 114 -14.64 12.73 -15.04
CA SER A 114 -13.74 11.90 -14.24
C SER A 114 -13.85 12.31 -12.76
N PRO A 115 -13.91 11.35 -11.81
CA PRO A 115 -13.82 11.67 -10.38
C PRO A 115 -12.40 12.04 -9.94
N TYR A 116 -11.42 11.95 -10.85
CA TYR A 116 -10.01 12.27 -10.63
C TYR A 116 -9.58 13.54 -11.37
N ASP A 117 -8.46 14.11 -10.95
CA ASP A 117 -7.95 15.38 -11.49
C ASP A 117 -6.86 15.15 -12.53
N LYS A 118 -7.08 15.71 -13.73
CA LYS A 118 -6.10 15.72 -14.82
C LYS A 118 -4.76 16.33 -14.39
N GLY A 119 -4.78 17.31 -13.49
CA GLY A 119 -3.59 17.95 -12.96
C GLY A 119 -2.67 17.01 -12.19
N ASP A 120 -3.20 15.98 -11.53
CA ASP A 120 -2.39 14.94 -10.88
C ASP A 120 -1.71 14.05 -11.92
N TRP A 121 -2.44 13.66 -12.97
CA TRP A 121 -1.90 12.87 -14.08
C TRP A 121 -0.81 13.62 -14.86
N ASP A 122 -1.09 14.87 -15.25
CA ASP A 122 -0.12 15.72 -15.96
C ASP A 122 1.15 15.94 -15.11
N PHE A 123 0.97 16.14 -13.79
CA PHE A 123 2.08 16.25 -12.86
C PHE A 123 2.90 14.95 -12.82
N TYR A 124 2.25 13.80 -12.64
CA TYR A 124 2.89 12.48 -12.66
C TYR A 124 3.73 12.27 -13.94
N GLN A 125 3.14 12.53 -15.11
CA GLN A 125 3.82 12.42 -16.40
C GLN A 125 5.05 13.33 -16.51
N ASN A 126 5.00 14.54 -15.92
CA ASN A 126 6.15 15.44 -15.87
C ASN A 126 7.26 14.96 -14.91
N ILE A 127 6.89 14.47 -13.72
CA ILE A 127 7.88 14.15 -12.68
C ILE A 127 8.55 12.80 -12.89
N ARG A 128 7.89 11.83 -13.54
CA ARG A 128 8.34 10.44 -13.65
C ARG A 128 9.56 10.20 -14.55
N GLN A 129 10.12 11.27 -15.11
CA GLN A 129 11.32 11.29 -15.95
C GLN A 129 12.45 12.15 -15.34
N ARG A 130 12.35 12.57 -14.08
CA ARG A 130 13.35 13.44 -13.44
C ARG A 130 14.55 12.63 -12.92
N ASP A 131 15.75 13.12 -13.24
CA ASP A 131 17.02 12.55 -12.75
C ASP A 131 17.55 13.21 -11.47
N GLU A 132 16.92 14.31 -11.02
CA GLU A 132 17.38 15.12 -9.88
C GLU A 132 16.52 14.95 -8.63
N LYS A 133 15.64 15.91 -8.31
CA LYS A 133 14.82 15.89 -7.09
C LYS A 133 13.32 16.06 -7.41
N PRO A 134 12.46 15.11 -6.98
CA PRO A 134 12.84 13.78 -6.50
C PRO A 134 13.55 12.99 -7.60
N ARG A 135 14.57 12.20 -7.23
CA ARG A 135 15.23 11.30 -8.18
C ARG A 135 14.28 10.16 -8.47
N VAL A 136 13.92 9.98 -9.74
CA VAL A 136 13.08 8.85 -10.13
C VAL A 136 13.93 7.59 -10.24
N LEU A 137 13.43 6.51 -9.67
CA LEU A 137 14.10 5.21 -9.63
C LEU A 137 13.17 4.17 -10.23
N LYS A 138 13.62 3.56 -11.33
CA LYS A 138 12.93 2.47 -12.00
C LYS A 138 13.45 1.14 -11.46
N LEU A 139 12.92 0.74 -10.32
CA LEU A 139 13.38 -0.44 -9.60
C LEU A 139 12.54 -1.66 -9.97
N TYR A 140 13.20 -2.82 -10.08
CA TYR A 140 12.58 -4.10 -10.38
C TYR A 140 12.85 -5.10 -9.25
N ARG A 141 12.32 -6.32 -9.38
CA ARG A 141 12.64 -7.45 -8.50
C ARG A 141 14.14 -7.52 -8.19
N ASP A 142 14.46 -7.74 -6.92
CA ASP A 142 15.83 -7.86 -6.39
C ASP A 142 16.73 -6.64 -6.68
N ALA A 143 16.16 -5.48 -7.06
CA ALA A 143 16.96 -4.28 -7.19
C ALA A 143 17.55 -3.91 -5.83
N GLU A 144 18.88 -3.97 -5.76
CA GLU A 144 19.67 -3.45 -4.66
C GLU A 144 20.20 -2.08 -5.08
N ALA A 145 20.35 -1.16 -4.12
CA ALA A 145 21.39 -0.16 -4.29
C ALA A 145 22.05 0.16 -2.97
N ASP A 146 23.36 0.39 -3.08
CA ASP A 146 24.29 0.58 -1.97
C ASP A 146 23.93 1.77 -1.08
N CYS A 147 23.11 2.70 -1.56
CA CYS A 147 22.59 3.78 -0.72
C CYS A 147 21.16 3.47 -0.23
N CYS A 148 21.09 3.37 1.10
CA CYS A 148 19.97 3.57 2.00
C CYS A 148 18.70 2.69 1.84
N TRP A 149 18.17 2.26 0.70
CA TRP A 149 16.89 1.46 0.70
C TRP A 149 16.98 0.13 1.45
N VAL A 150 18.08 -0.61 1.28
CA VAL A 150 18.23 -1.97 1.83
C VAL A 150 18.22 -1.95 3.37
N GLU A 151 18.74 -0.88 3.97
CA GLU A 151 18.77 -0.69 5.44
C GLU A 151 17.37 -0.54 6.05
N ASP A 152 16.35 -0.15 5.28
CA ASP A 152 14.97 -0.10 5.75
C ASP A 152 14.28 -1.49 5.65
N GLY A 153 14.98 -2.54 5.20
CA GLY A 153 14.45 -3.90 5.17
C GLY A 153 13.34 -4.12 4.13
N ILE A 154 13.22 -3.24 3.13
CA ILE A 154 12.29 -3.39 2.00
C ILE A 154 12.97 -4.21 0.90
N ARG A 155 12.33 -5.30 0.48
CA ARG A 155 12.67 -6.07 -0.73
C ARG A 155 11.59 -5.92 -1.78
N ILE A 156 12.00 -5.71 -3.02
CA ILE A 156 11.11 -5.63 -4.18
C ILE A 156 10.94 -7.03 -4.76
N LEU A 157 9.72 -7.56 -4.74
CA LEU A 157 9.40 -8.88 -5.28
C LEU A 157 8.79 -8.80 -6.68
N ALA A 158 8.11 -7.72 -7.00
CA ALA A 158 7.60 -7.39 -8.34
C ALA A 158 7.59 -5.86 -8.49
N PRO A 159 7.60 -5.34 -9.73
CA PRO A 159 7.57 -6.07 -11.00
C PRO A 159 8.96 -6.57 -11.46
N THR A 160 8.98 -7.56 -12.35
CA THR A 160 10.16 -7.86 -13.18
C THR A 160 10.11 -7.01 -14.46
N LYS A 161 11.23 -6.91 -15.20
CA LYS A 161 11.21 -6.28 -16.53
C LYS A 161 10.20 -6.96 -17.47
N GLY A 162 10.09 -8.29 -17.40
CA GLY A 162 9.12 -9.04 -18.21
C GLY A 162 7.66 -8.69 -17.88
N LEU A 163 7.32 -8.52 -16.60
CA LEU A 163 5.98 -8.07 -16.19
C LEU A 163 5.71 -6.64 -16.67
N VAL A 164 6.70 -5.74 -16.62
CA VAL A 164 6.55 -4.37 -17.16
C VAL A 164 6.33 -4.37 -18.66
N GLU A 165 7.12 -5.13 -19.42
CA GLU A 165 6.94 -5.27 -20.87
C GLU A 165 5.57 -5.86 -21.22
N GLU A 166 5.08 -6.81 -20.44
CA GLU A 166 3.75 -7.40 -20.65
C GLU A 166 2.62 -6.41 -20.34
N ALA A 167 2.71 -5.70 -19.22
CA ALA A 167 1.76 -4.64 -18.85
C ALA A 167 1.66 -3.58 -19.97
N ASN A 168 2.80 -3.12 -20.48
CA ASN A 168 2.87 -2.13 -21.55
C ASN A 168 2.29 -2.62 -22.90
N ARG A 169 2.33 -3.93 -23.17
CA ARG A 169 1.76 -4.52 -24.39
C ARG A 169 0.26 -4.74 -24.30
N ASN A 170 -0.22 -5.11 -23.12
CA ASN A 170 -1.61 -5.54 -22.91
C ASN A 170 -2.47 -4.47 -22.22
N GLU A 171 -1.86 -3.37 -21.78
CA GLU A 171 -2.49 -2.31 -20.98
C GLU A 171 -3.09 -2.83 -19.64
N ASP A 172 -2.49 -3.88 -19.10
CA ASP A 172 -2.81 -4.43 -17.77
C ASP A 172 -1.81 -3.87 -16.75
N TRP A 173 -2.17 -2.71 -16.20
CA TRP A 173 -1.29 -1.93 -15.32
C TRP A 173 -1.12 -2.55 -13.94
N ASP A 174 -2.00 -3.45 -13.53
CA ASP A 174 -1.93 -4.14 -12.24
C ASP A 174 -0.71 -5.08 -12.17
N HIS A 175 -0.22 -5.57 -13.32
CA HIS A 175 1.05 -6.30 -13.42
C HIS A 175 2.27 -5.46 -13.00
N LEU A 176 2.18 -4.14 -13.04
CA LEU A 176 3.25 -3.23 -12.62
C LEU A 176 3.35 -3.09 -11.11
N SER A 177 2.31 -3.47 -10.37
CA SER A 177 2.22 -3.27 -8.93
C SER A 177 3.49 -3.69 -8.21
N TYR A 178 4.09 -2.73 -7.51
CA TYR A 178 5.14 -3.05 -6.55
C TYR A 178 4.62 -4.00 -5.47
N VAL A 179 5.11 -5.24 -5.50
CA VAL A 179 4.93 -6.18 -4.39
C VAL A 179 6.16 -6.08 -3.50
N LEU A 180 5.96 -5.62 -2.27
CA LEU A 180 7.06 -5.33 -1.35
C LEU A 180 7.01 -6.26 -0.14
N MET A 181 8.14 -6.87 0.20
CA MET A 181 8.33 -7.54 1.48
C MET A 181 9.12 -6.62 2.41
N VAL A 182 8.52 -6.19 3.51
CA VAL A 182 9.21 -5.46 4.57
C VAL A 182 9.54 -6.42 5.70
N GLU A 183 10.81 -6.52 6.07
CA GLU A 183 11.26 -7.35 7.18
C GLU A 183 11.85 -6.50 8.31
N TYR A 184 11.34 -6.67 9.53
CA TYR A 184 11.86 -6.01 10.72
C TYR A 184 11.88 -6.98 11.89
N VAL A 185 13.07 -7.20 12.48
CA VAL A 185 13.32 -8.12 13.60
C VAL A 185 12.67 -9.50 13.43
N GLY A 186 12.81 -10.06 12.22
CA GLY A 186 12.27 -11.37 11.85
C GLY A 186 10.77 -11.42 11.58
N ARG A 187 10.06 -10.28 11.66
CA ARG A 187 8.66 -10.15 11.25
C ARG A 187 8.55 -9.68 9.81
N LYS A 188 7.60 -10.24 9.08
CA LYS A 188 7.41 -10.03 7.65
C LYS A 188 6.06 -9.40 7.34
N ILE A 189 6.07 -8.35 6.53
CA ILE A 189 4.90 -7.65 6.03
C ILE A 189 4.94 -7.68 4.51
N LEU A 190 3.94 -8.30 3.89
CA LEU A 190 3.77 -8.32 2.45
C LEU A 190 2.78 -7.23 2.04
N LEU A 191 3.25 -6.27 1.25
CA LEU A 191 2.43 -5.21 0.67
C LEU A 191 2.13 -5.55 -0.79
N GLY A 192 0.88 -5.88 -1.08
CA GLY A 192 0.49 -6.43 -2.39
C GLY A 192 0.28 -5.40 -3.50
N GLY A 193 0.09 -4.11 -3.18
CA GLY A 193 -0.42 -3.14 -4.16
C GLY A 193 -1.70 -3.68 -4.80
N ASP A 194 -1.77 -3.65 -6.13
CA ASP A 194 -2.85 -4.25 -6.90
C ASP A 194 -2.41 -5.49 -7.69
N ALA A 195 -1.33 -6.13 -7.23
CA ALA A 195 -0.73 -7.27 -7.93
C ALA A 195 -1.76 -8.33 -8.33
N THR A 196 -1.67 -8.75 -9.58
CA THR A 196 -2.50 -9.82 -10.12
C THR A 196 -2.04 -11.18 -9.61
N LYS A 197 -2.89 -12.21 -9.75
CA LYS A 197 -2.52 -13.61 -9.46
C LYS A 197 -1.25 -14.02 -10.17
N LYS A 198 -1.11 -13.62 -11.44
CA LYS A 198 0.08 -13.89 -12.24
C LYS A 198 1.34 -13.30 -11.63
N SER A 199 1.30 -12.05 -11.16
CA SER A 199 2.46 -11.44 -10.50
C SER A 199 2.83 -12.18 -9.20
N LEU A 200 1.84 -12.65 -8.44
CA LEU A 200 2.06 -13.44 -7.22
C LEU A 200 2.59 -14.85 -7.54
N GLU A 201 2.07 -15.51 -8.57
CA GLU A 201 2.53 -16.81 -9.06
C GLU A 201 3.96 -16.75 -9.57
N ASP A 202 4.33 -15.70 -10.33
CA ASP A 202 5.70 -15.46 -10.79
C ASP A 202 6.68 -15.28 -9.61
N ILE A 203 6.26 -14.60 -8.54
CA ILE A 203 7.05 -14.50 -7.31
C ILE A 203 7.21 -15.89 -6.65
N ILE A 204 6.13 -16.67 -6.56
CA ILE A 204 6.14 -18.01 -5.96
C ILE A 204 7.03 -18.97 -6.76
N GLU A 205 7.00 -18.90 -8.09
CA GLU A 205 7.82 -19.71 -8.99
C GLU A 205 9.31 -19.36 -8.81
N TYR A 206 9.63 -18.07 -8.74
CA TYR A 206 11.02 -17.60 -8.62
C TYR A 206 11.65 -17.88 -7.25
N TYR A 207 10.99 -17.51 -6.14
CA TYR A 207 11.57 -17.65 -4.79
C TYR A 207 11.19 -18.96 -4.08
N GLY A 208 10.17 -19.66 -4.59
CA GLY A 208 9.59 -20.84 -3.95
C GLY A 208 8.52 -20.51 -2.90
N LYS A 209 7.68 -21.53 -2.62
CA LYS A 209 6.46 -21.43 -1.79
C LYS A 209 6.66 -20.87 -0.38
N ASN A 210 7.84 -21.04 0.23
CA ASN A 210 8.04 -20.59 1.61
C ASN A 210 8.42 -19.11 1.74
N TYR A 211 8.76 -18.44 0.62
CA TYR A 211 9.32 -17.10 0.67
C TYR A 211 8.29 -16.03 1.01
N LEU A 212 7.06 -16.18 0.49
CA LEU A 212 5.95 -15.25 0.69
C LEU A 212 5.27 -15.35 2.07
N LYS A 213 5.67 -16.31 2.92
CA LYS A 213 5.11 -16.42 4.26
C LYS A 213 5.33 -15.11 5.04
N CYS A 214 4.26 -14.50 5.53
CA CYS A 214 4.32 -13.23 6.26
C CYS A 214 3.45 -13.23 7.51
N ASP A 215 3.72 -12.32 8.45
CA ASP A 215 2.85 -12.08 9.60
C ASP A 215 1.64 -11.22 9.19
N ILE A 216 1.86 -10.25 8.29
CA ILE A 216 0.88 -9.24 7.89
C ILE A 216 0.82 -9.13 6.37
N LEU A 217 -0.39 -9.17 5.80
CA LEU A 217 -0.65 -8.95 4.39
C LEU A 217 -1.48 -7.68 4.21
N LEU A 218 -1.02 -6.73 3.40
CA LEU A 218 -1.94 -5.79 2.73
C LEU A 218 -2.46 -6.49 1.48
N ALA A 219 -3.75 -6.82 1.50
CA ALA A 219 -4.40 -7.61 0.46
C ALA A 219 -4.30 -6.91 -0.90
N PRO A 220 -3.95 -7.65 -1.98
CA PRO A 220 -3.84 -7.06 -3.30
C PRO A 220 -5.21 -6.59 -3.82
N ASN A 221 -5.21 -5.49 -4.59
CA ASN A 221 -6.36 -4.93 -5.31
C ASN A 221 -7.60 -4.87 -4.42
N HIS A 222 -7.45 -4.14 -3.31
CA HIS A 222 -8.53 -3.88 -2.35
C HIS A 222 -9.21 -5.14 -1.78
N GLY A 223 -8.52 -6.29 -1.83
CA GLY A 223 -9.06 -7.58 -1.41
C GLY A 223 -9.91 -8.30 -2.46
N SER A 224 -9.78 -7.94 -3.73
CA SER A 224 -10.52 -8.54 -4.85
C SER A 224 -10.31 -10.06 -4.95
N PRO A 225 -11.39 -10.88 -5.08
CA PRO A 225 -11.27 -12.32 -5.30
C PRO A 225 -10.63 -12.67 -6.66
N ASN A 226 -10.54 -11.70 -7.57
CA ASN A 226 -9.89 -11.90 -8.87
C ASN A 226 -8.36 -11.89 -8.76
N HIS A 227 -7.81 -11.23 -7.74
CA HIS A 227 -6.36 -11.00 -7.58
C HIS A 227 -5.69 -11.95 -6.58
N ILE A 228 -6.49 -12.68 -5.81
CA ILE A 228 -6.00 -13.67 -4.86
C ILE A 228 -6.69 -15.02 -5.06
N SER A 229 -5.99 -16.12 -4.77
CA SER A 229 -6.57 -17.46 -4.73
C SER A 229 -6.31 -18.12 -3.37
N LYS A 230 -7.03 -19.20 -3.08
CA LYS A 230 -6.80 -19.99 -1.87
C LYS A 230 -5.38 -20.57 -1.85
N GLU A 231 -4.89 -21.05 -2.98
CA GLU A 231 -3.55 -21.63 -3.13
C GLU A 231 -2.45 -20.62 -2.83
N ILE A 232 -2.63 -19.37 -3.28
CA ILE A 232 -1.70 -18.27 -2.96
C ILE A 232 -1.78 -17.92 -1.47
N LEU A 233 -2.97 -17.88 -0.86
CA LEU A 233 -3.11 -17.59 0.57
C LEU A 233 -2.60 -18.72 1.47
N ASP A 234 -2.70 -19.99 1.05
CA ASP A 234 -2.09 -21.13 1.73
C ASP A 234 -0.55 -20.95 1.83
N ILE A 235 0.05 -20.30 0.84
CA ILE A 235 1.48 -19.97 0.77
C ILE A 235 1.82 -18.73 1.62
N ILE A 236 1.09 -17.62 1.44
CA ILE A 236 1.32 -16.37 2.19
C ILE A 236 1.07 -16.58 3.69
N ASN A 237 0.00 -17.31 4.02
CA ASN A 237 -0.41 -17.70 5.36
C ASN A 237 -0.33 -16.58 6.43
N PRO A 238 -0.98 -15.41 6.21
CA PRO A 238 -0.85 -14.25 7.09
C PRO A 238 -1.64 -14.39 8.39
N SER A 239 -1.17 -13.80 9.48
CA SER A 239 -1.91 -13.75 10.77
C SER A 239 -2.81 -12.52 10.88
N LEU A 240 -2.43 -11.42 10.22
CA LEU A 240 -3.21 -10.20 10.08
C LEU A 240 -3.34 -9.84 8.60
N ILE A 241 -4.54 -9.55 8.14
CA ILE A 241 -4.83 -9.11 6.78
C ILE A 241 -5.44 -7.71 6.86
N ILE A 242 -4.82 -6.77 6.17
CA ILE A 242 -5.30 -5.41 5.99
C ILE A 242 -5.94 -5.32 4.60
N VAL A 243 -7.12 -4.73 4.51
CA VAL A 243 -7.82 -4.52 3.24
C VAL A 243 -8.16 -3.05 3.11
N SER A 244 -7.45 -2.31 2.24
CA SER A 244 -7.86 -0.95 1.90
C SER A 244 -8.99 -1.02 0.89
N VAL A 245 -10.20 -0.63 1.27
CA VAL A 245 -11.38 -0.78 0.41
C VAL A 245 -12.41 0.27 0.75
N ALA A 246 -13.12 0.76 -0.27
CA ALA A 246 -14.15 1.77 -0.13
C ALA A 246 -15.42 1.21 0.52
N GLU A 247 -16.19 2.11 1.13
CA GLU A 247 -17.50 1.78 1.65
C GLU A 247 -18.43 1.27 0.52
N GLY A 248 -19.21 0.22 0.81
CA GLY A 248 -20.10 -0.40 -0.19
C GLY A 248 -19.41 -1.32 -1.21
N VAL A 249 -18.08 -1.43 -1.21
CA VAL A 249 -17.34 -2.35 -2.09
C VAL A 249 -17.09 -3.69 -1.39
N GLU A 250 -17.48 -4.79 -2.06
CA GLU A 250 -17.25 -6.15 -1.57
C GLU A 250 -15.82 -6.61 -1.82
N TYR A 251 -15.31 -7.47 -0.95
CA TYR A 251 -13.99 -8.10 -1.07
C TYR A 251 -14.08 -9.55 -0.61
N ALA A 252 -13.03 -10.36 -0.85
CA ALA A 252 -12.99 -11.79 -0.55
C ALA A 252 -12.89 -12.11 0.96
N ARG A 253 -13.75 -11.51 1.80
CA ARG A 253 -13.69 -11.57 3.26
C ARG A 253 -13.70 -13.00 3.79
N ASP A 254 -14.59 -13.84 3.29
CA ASP A 254 -14.73 -15.22 3.75
C ASP A 254 -13.47 -16.04 3.45
N LEU A 255 -12.81 -15.76 2.32
CA LEU A 255 -11.54 -16.38 1.99
C LEU A 255 -10.41 -15.89 2.91
N TYR A 256 -10.23 -14.57 3.06
CA TYR A 256 -9.17 -14.03 3.92
C TYR A 256 -9.31 -14.43 5.39
N SER A 257 -10.54 -14.50 5.89
CA SER A 257 -10.84 -14.84 7.29
C SER A 257 -10.47 -16.27 7.69
N GLN A 258 -10.24 -17.17 6.72
CA GLN A 258 -9.74 -18.53 6.97
C GLN A 258 -8.27 -18.57 7.43
N TYR A 259 -7.51 -17.48 7.21
CA TYR A 259 -6.07 -17.45 7.49
C TYR A 259 -5.73 -16.62 8.72
N GLY A 260 -6.38 -15.46 8.89
CA GLY A 260 -6.03 -14.53 9.95
C GLY A 260 -7.09 -13.49 10.21
N ARG A 261 -6.78 -12.57 11.12
CA ARG A 261 -7.68 -11.46 11.45
C ARG A 261 -7.75 -10.51 10.27
N VAL A 262 -8.94 -10.19 9.80
CA VAL A 262 -9.15 -9.25 8.67
C VAL A 262 -9.59 -7.89 9.20
N LEU A 263 -8.84 -6.85 8.86
CA LEU A 263 -9.16 -5.45 9.16
C LEU A 263 -9.28 -4.66 7.86
N SER A 264 -10.51 -4.29 7.48
CA SER A 264 -10.74 -3.43 6.32
C SER A 264 -10.89 -1.96 6.71
N THR A 265 -10.28 -1.05 5.96
CA THR A 265 -10.32 0.40 6.24
C THR A 265 -11.75 0.96 6.26
N LYS A 266 -12.67 0.45 5.44
CA LYS A 266 -14.10 0.85 5.51
C LYS A 266 -14.79 0.59 6.86
N TYR A 267 -14.38 -0.43 7.60
CA TYR A 267 -14.98 -0.77 8.90
C TYR A 267 -14.15 -0.29 10.08
N TYR A 268 -12.84 -0.17 9.92
CA TYR A 268 -11.91 0.11 11.01
C TYR A 268 -11.22 1.47 10.90
N GLY A 269 -11.45 2.22 9.82
CA GLY A 269 -10.76 3.47 9.53
C GLY A 269 -9.27 3.26 9.31
N ASN A 270 -8.48 4.25 9.70
CA ASN A 270 -7.04 4.12 9.70
C ASN A 270 -6.63 2.94 10.61
N ILE A 271 -5.73 2.10 10.10
CA ILE A 271 -5.17 0.98 10.84
C ILE A 271 -3.69 1.25 11.02
N TRP A 272 -3.25 1.28 12.27
CA TRP A 272 -1.83 1.41 12.60
C TRP A 272 -1.31 0.07 13.08
N VAL A 273 -0.18 -0.34 12.54
CA VAL A 273 0.56 -1.53 12.98
C VAL A 273 1.93 -1.07 13.43
N LYS A 274 2.34 -1.51 14.61
CA LYS A 274 3.64 -1.23 15.19
C LYS A 274 4.34 -2.55 15.50
N ILE A 275 5.59 -2.66 15.07
CA ILE A 275 6.45 -3.80 15.38
C ILE A 275 7.60 -3.29 16.23
N LYS A 276 7.68 -3.79 17.46
CA LYS A 276 8.75 -3.43 18.40
C LYS A 276 10.02 -4.20 18.09
N ASP A 277 11.18 -3.71 18.54
CA ASP A 277 12.47 -4.43 18.53
C ASP A 277 12.44 -5.86 19.09
N THR A 278 11.52 -6.13 20.02
CA THR A 278 11.23 -7.49 20.54
C THR A 278 10.53 -8.42 19.54
N GLY A 279 10.21 -7.96 18.34
CA GLY A 279 9.39 -8.68 17.36
C GLY A 279 7.90 -8.72 17.72
N LYS A 280 7.47 -8.04 18.79
CA LYS A 280 6.06 -7.97 19.17
C LYS A 280 5.30 -7.07 18.19
N ILE A 281 4.31 -7.66 17.51
CA ILE A 281 3.38 -6.95 16.63
C ILE A 281 2.19 -6.48 17.45
N ILE A 282 1.88 -5.19 17.35
CA ILE A 282 0.68 -4.60 17.90
C ILE A 282 -0.05 -3.73 16.88
N PHE A 283 -1.38 -3.65 16.93
CA PHE A 283 -2.15 -2.79 16.02
C PHE A 283 -3.26 -2.00 16.74
N LYS A 284 -3.74 -0.91 16.15
CA LYS A 284 -4.91 -0.14 16.60
C LYS A 284 -5.71 0.36 15.39
N THR A 285 -6.98 0.72 15.60
CA THR A 285 -7.92 1.15 14.57
C THR A 285 -8.58 2.49 14.94
N GLN A 286 -9.32 3.12 14.03
CA GLN A 286 -10.04 4.38 14.28
C GLN A 286 -11.18 4.22 15.31
N PHE A 287 -11.89 3.08 15.31
CA PHE A 287 -13.09 2.91 16.13
C PHE A 287 -12.89 2.33 17.52
N ARG A 288 -13.79 2.78 18.40
CA ARG A 288 -13.78 2.74 19.87
C ARG A 288 -14.28 1.47 20.55
N ASP A 289 -14.85 0.49 19.84
CA ASP A 289 -15.29 -0.77 20.50
C ASP A 289 -14.13 -1.61 21.04
N TYR A 290 -12.92 -1.14 20.75
CA TYR A 290 -11.65 -1.67 21.17
C TYR A 290 -10.86 -0.53 21.83
N ASN A 291 -11.35 0.01 22.97
CA ASN A 291 -10.66 0.87 23.96
C ASN A 291 -9.26 1.31 23.48
N ASP A 292 -9.06 2.53 22.94
CA ASP A 292 -7.81 3.22 22.47
C ASP A 292 -6.42 2.59 22.77
N ARG A 293 -6.28 1.29 22.60
CA ARG A 293 -5.19 0.45 23.07
C ARG A 293 -4.69 -0.35 21.89
N TRP A 294 -3.41 -0.61 21.94
CA TRP A 294 -2.76 -1.47 20.99
C TRP A 294 -3.08 -2.94 21.29
N TYR A 295 -3.62 -3.65 20.30
CA TYR A 295 -3.91 -5.08 20.34
C TYR A 295 -2.66 -5.88 20.01
N LYS A 296 -2.37 -6.93 20.78
CA LYS A 296 -1.31 -7.88 20.44
C LYS A 296 -1.80 -8.81 19.34
N LEU A 297 -1.00 -9.01 18.29
CA LEU A 297 -1.21 -10.11 17.36
C LEU A 297 -0.73 -11.41 18.03
N ASP A 298 -1.60 -12.40 18.14
CA ASP A 298 -1.27 -13.66 18.78
C ASP A 298 -0.28 -14.46 17.91
N ASP A 299 0.78 -14.99 18.53
CA ASP A 299 1.71 -15.88 17.87
C ASP A 299 1.03 -17.24 17.66
N ARG A 300 1.08 -17.80 16.45
CA ARG A 300 0.45 -19.10 16.12
C ARG A 300 1.08 -20.32 16.80
N SER A 301 2.00 -20.15 17.74
CA SER A 301 2.69 -21.25 18.43
C SER A 301 1.81 -22.01 19.44
N ALA A 302 0.48 -22.00 19.31
CA ALA A 302 -0.44 -22.66 20.24
C ALA A 302 -1.58 -23.46 19.59
N VAL A 303 -1.59 -23.66 18.26
CA VAL A 303 -2.65 -24.45 17.60
C VAL A 303 -2.06 -25.45 16.62
N ILE A 304 -1.10 -26.27 17.09
CA ILE A 304 -0.88 -27.62 16.57
C ILE A 304 -0.48 -28.47 17.79
N SER A 305 -1.47 -29.05 18.46
CA SER A 305 -1.33 -30.19 19.38
C SER A 305 -2.41 -31.20 19.03
#